data_AF-C0VJG1-F1
#
_entry.id   AF-C0VJG1-F1
#
_cell.length_a   1.000
_cell.length_b   1.000
_cell.length_c   1.000
_cell.angle_alpha   90.00
_cell.angle_beta   90.00
_cell.angle_gamma   90.00
#
_symmetry.space_group_name_H-M   'P 1'
#
loop_
_entity.id
_entity.type
_entity.pdbx_description
1 polymer ?
#
loop_
_entity_poly.entity_id
_entity_poly.type
_entity_poly.pdbx_seq_one_letter_code
_entity_poly.pdbx_strand_id
1 'polypeptide(L)'
;MNAINIDDYVNNNIAEYGYEFFKKFKIKWINSKLPSCYIALSIQLDKEFGDMAKFTFYIKRDGQDVIDVDNIDDYPEPLLVEVI
;
A
#
# COMPACT_ATOMS: atom_id res chain seq x y z
N MET A 1 4.84 3.44 10.50
CA MET A 1 4.22 3.14 9.19
C MET A 1 3.29 4.30 8.85
N ASN A 2 3.34 4.82 7.63
CA ASN A 2 2.38 5.82 7.16
C ASN A 2 1.30 5.12 6.33
N ALA A 3 0.06 5.62 6.39
CA ALA A 3 -1.07 5.02 5.69
C ALA A 3 -1.97 6.09 5.09
N ILE A 4 -2.60 5.77 3.96
CA ILE A 4 -3.59 6.57 3.25
C ILE A 4 -4.72 5.62 2.87
N ASN A 5 -5.93 5.88 3.34
CA ASN A 5 -7.12 5.21 2.84
C ASN A 5 -7.50 5.88 1.51
N ILE A 6 -7.53 5.10 0.44
CA ILE A 6 -7.79 5.59 -0.91
C ILE A 6 -9.29 5.81 -1.10
N ASP A 7 -10.11 4.95 -0.48
CA ASP A 7 -11.57 5.03 -0.47
C ASP A 7 -12.12 6.34 0.10
N ASP A 8 -11.39 7.04 0.98
CA ASP A 8 -11.72 8.39 1.43
C ASP A 8 -11.73 9.44 0.29
N TYR A 9 -11.13 9.13 -0.86
CA TYR A 9 -10.95 10.05 -1.99
C TYR A 9 -11.61 9.61 -3.30
N VAL A 10 -12.18 8.39 -3.35
CA VAL A 10 -12.80 7.81 -4.54
C VAL A 10 -14.02 6.97 -4.19
N ASN A 11 -15.10 7.14 -4.96
CA ASN A 11 -16.40 6.51 -4.67
C ASN A 11 -16.68 5.23 -5.49
N ASN A 12 -15.80 4.89 -6.44
CA ASN A 12 -15.94 3.73 -7.33
C ASN A 12 -14.56 3.31 -7.88
N ASN A 13 -14.47 2.11 -8.45
CA ASN A 13 -13.23 1.56 -9.03
C ASN A 13 -12.02 1.61 -8.07
N ILE A 14 -12.27 1.37 -6.78
CA ILE A 14 -11.31 1.58 -5.69
C ILE A 14 -10.02 0.77 -5.91
N ALA A 15 -10.12 -0.46 -6.40
CA ALA A 15 -8.97 -1.28 -6.76
C ALA A 15 -8.11 -0.65 -7.88
N GLU A 16 -8.74 -0.12 -8.92
CA GLU A 16 -8.05 0.54 -10.04
C GLU A 16 -7.33 1.81 -9.57
N TYR A 17 -8.03 2.66 -8.82
CA TYR A 17 -7.44 3.89 -8.28
C TYR A 17 -6.34 3.61 -7.25
N GLY A 18 -6.49 2.58 -6.42
CA GLY A 18 -5.45 2.11 -5.52
C GLY A 18 -4.18 1.70 -6.28
N TYR A 19 -4.34 0.92 -7.35
CA TYR A 19 -3.22 0.49 -8.19
C TYR A 19 -2.54 1.67 -8.93
N GLU A 20 -3.33 2.61 -9.45
CA GLU A 20 -2.79 3.83 -10.07
C GLU A 20 -2.03 4.70 -9.07
N PHE A 21 -2.56 4.85 -7.85
CA PHE A 21 -1.87 5.56 -6.78
C PHE A 21 -0.53 4.91 -6.44
N PHE A 22 -0.54 3.58 -6.25
CA PHE A 22 0.66 2.78 -5.97
C PHE A 22 1.76 3.03 -7.02
N LYS A 23 1.43 2.91 -8.31
CA LYS A 23 2.37 3.15 -9.41
C LYS A 23 2.91 4.58 -9.41
N LYS A 24 2.05 5.58 -9.28
CA LYS A 24 2.45 6.99 -9.30
C LYS A 24 3.31 7.35 -8.10
N PHE A 25 2.98 6.83 -6.92
CA PHE A 25 3.80 7.00 -5.71
C PHE A 25 5.19 6.43 -5.92
N LYS A 26 5.29 5.17 -6.39
CA LYS A 26 6.57 4.51 -6.70
C LYS A 26 7.44 5.35 -7.62
N ILE A 27 6.90 5.76 -8.77
CA ILE A 27 7.64 6.56 -9.76
C ILE A 27 8.13 7.87 -9.14
N LYS A 28 7.26 8.57 -8.40
CA LYS A 28 7.60 9.84 -7.78
C LYS A 28 8.66 9.68 -6.69
N TRP A 29 8.60 8.62 -5.89
CA TRP A 29 9.55 8.34 -4.83
C TRP A 29 10.95 8.07 -5.38
N ILE A 30 11.06 7.16 -6.36
CA ILE A 30 12.32 6.83 -7.05
C ILE A 30 12.94 8.08 -7.68
N ASN A 31 12.15 8.86 -8.41
CA ASN A 31 12.62 10.09 -9.07
C ASN A 31 13.06 11.17 -8.08
N SER A 32 12.54 11.12 -6.84
CA SER A 32 12.89 12.04 -5.77
C SER A 32 14.18 11.64 -5.03
N LYS A 33 14.81 10.51 -5.41
CA LYS A 33 16.06 9.99 -4.80
C LYS A 33 15.96 9.84 -3.27
N LEU A 34 14.78 9.47 -2.79
CA LEU A 34 14.54 9.20 -1.38
C LEU A 34 15.13 7.83 -0.99
N PRO A 35 15.34 7.57 0.31
CA PRO A 35 15.78 6.27 0.78
C PRO A 35 14.83 5.14 0.36
N SER A 36 15.36 3.91 0.35
CA SER A 36 14.56 2.74 0.03
C SER A 36 13.34 2.61 0.95
N CYS A 37 12.22 2.23 0.37
CA CYS A 37 10.93 2.27 1.02
C CYS A 37 10.13 1.00 0.68
N TYR A 38 9.49 0.44 1.69
CA TYR A 38 8.45 -0.56 1.51
C TYR A 38 7.16 0.17 1.19
N ILE A 39 6.49 -0.24 0.12
CA ILE A 39 5.15 0.23 -0.21
C ILE A 39 4.22 -0.97 -0.29
N ALA A 40 3.01 -0.82 0.22
CA ALA A 40 1.99 -1.85 0.16
C ALA A 40 0.63 -1.24 -0.16
N LEU A 41 -0.17 -1.95 -0.95
CA LEU A 41 -1.57 -1.67 -1.20
C LEU A 41 -2.37 -2.87 -0.72
N SER A 42 -3.25 -2.68 0.26
CA SER A 42 -4.28 -3.65 0.63
C SER A 42 -5.60 -3.29 -0.03
N ILE A 43 -6.33 -4.30 -0.47
CA ILE A 43 -7.67 -4.15 -1.06
C ILE A 43 -8.60 -5.12 -0.35
N GLN A 44 -9.59 -4.58 0.36
CA GLN A 44 -10.68 -5.37 0.92
C GLN A 44 -11.91 -5.18 0.03
N LEU A 45 -12.42 -6.27 -0.54
CA LEU A 45 -13.67 -6.26 -1.29
C LEU A 45 -14.79 -6.74 -0.37
N ASP A 46 -15.67 -5.82 0.04
CA ASP A 46 -16.72 -6.09 1.01
C ASP A 46 -18.09 -5.70 0.42
N LYS A 47 -19.00 -6.68 0.38
CA LYS A 47 -20.35 -6.49 -0.17
C LYS A 47 -21.29 -5.75 0.79
N GLU A 48 -20.99 -5.74 2.08
CA GLU A 48 -21.82 -5.13 3.13
C GLU A 48 -21.33 -3.72 3.49
N PHE A 49 -20.01 -3.53 3.56
CA PHE A 49 -19.42 -2.27 4.02
C PHE A 49 -18.78 -1.43 2.91
N GLY A 50 -18.74 -1.95 1.68
CA GLY A 50 -18.12 -1.32 0.52
C GLY A 50 -16.65 -1.70 0.39
N ASP A 51 -16.14 -1.62 -0.83
CA ASP A 51 -14.74 -1.90 -1.11
C ASP A 51 -13.84 -0.84 -0.43
N MET A 52 -12.72 -1.27 0.12
CA MET A 52 -11.72 -0.40 0.75
C MET A 52 -10.36 -0.64 0.10
N ALA A 53 -9.54 0.41 0.00
CA ALA A 53 -8.16 0.27 -0.41
C ALA A 53 -7.26 1.13 0.45
N LYS A 54 -6.21 0.53 1.01
CA LYS A 54 -5.28 1.21 1.88
C LYS A 54 -3.87 1.13 1.32
N PHE A 55 -3.30 2.29 1.03
CA PHE A 55 -1.90 2.42 0.68
C PHE A 55 -1.09 2.66 1.95
N THR A 56 -0.01 1.91 2.15
CA THR A 56 0.94 2.12 3.24
C THR A 56 2.35 2.22 2.71
N PHE A 57 3.18 3.00 3.41
CA PHE A 57 4.59 3.09 3.10
C PHE A 57 5.44 3.23 4.35
N TYR A 58 6.66 2.69 4.28
CA TYR A 58 7.58 2.61 5.40
C TYR A 58 9.03 2.61 4.94
N ILE A 59 9.83 3.55 5.44
CA ILE A 59 11.28 3.53 5.32
C ILE A 59 11.83 2.72 6.48
N LYS A 60 12.55 1.63 6.20
CA LYS A 60 13.17 0.79 7.23
C LYS A 60 14.20 1.60 8.01
N ARG A 61 14.16 1.46 9.33
CA ARG A 61 15.14 2.01 10.27
C ARG A 61 15.85 0.85 10.95
N ASP A 62 17.13 1.00 11.23
CA ASP A 62 17.90 -0.03 11.92
C ASP A 62 17.22 -0.41 13.25
N GLY A 63 17.02 -1.72 13.44
CA GLY A 63 16.37 -2.28 14.63
C GLY A 63 14.82 -2.26 14.63
N GLN A 64 14.17 -1.93 13.50
CA GLN A 64 12.72 -2.05 13.35
C GLN A 64 12.33 -3.10 12.30
N ASP A 65 11.47 -4.04 12.70
CA ASP A 65 10.73 -4.93 11.82
C ASP A 65 9.25 -4.50 11.84
N VAL A 66 8.73 -4.12 10.66
CA VAL A 66 7.39 -3.49 10.54
C VAL A 66 6.48 -4.23 9.59
N ILE A 67 7.03 -4.84 8.53
CA ILE A 67 6.29 -5.71 7.61
C ILE A 67 7.16 -6.94 7.40
N ASP A 68 6.66 -8.08 7.83
CA ASP A 68 7.28 -9.36 7.55
C ASP A 68 6.80 -9.84 6.18
N VAL A 69 7.57 -9.48 5.16
CA VAL A 69 7.26 -9.83 3.76
C VAL A 69 7.38 -11.35 3.54
N ASP A 70 8.14 -12.05 4.40
CA ASP A 70 8.29 -13.51 4.34
C ASP A 70 7.03 -14.24 4.83
N ASN A 71 6.15 -13.55 5.58
CA ASN A 71 4.86 -14.04 6.06
C ASN A 71 3.66 -13.25 5.48
N ILE A 72 3.79 -12.76 4.25
CA ILE A 72 2.76 -11.96 3.58
C ILE A 72 1.43 -12.71 3.37
N ASP A 73 1.46 -14.05 3.36
CA ASP A 73 0.27 -14.89 3.21
C ASP A 73 -0.64 -14.88 4.47
N ASP A 74 -0.16 -14.40 5.62
CA ASP A 74 -0.95 -14.30 6.85
C ASP A 74 -1.91 -13.09 6.85
N TYR A 75 -1.84 -12.22 5.84
CA TYR A 75 -2.72 -11.08 5.75
C TYR A 75 -4.10 -11.46 5.19
N PRO A 76 -5.19 -11.03 5.83
CA PRO A 76 -6.55 -11.45 5.46
C PRO A 76 -7.05 -10.82 4.14
N GLU A 77 -6.33 -9.83 3.61
CA GLU A 77 -6.69 -9.07 2.42
C GLU A 77 -5.64 -9.27 1.32
N PRO A 78 -6.05 -9.27 0.03
CA PRO A 78 -5.11 -9.13 -1.08
C PRO A 78 -4.14 -7.96 -0.89
N LEU A 79 -2.84 -8.26 -0.95
CA LEU A 79 -1.75 -7.31 -0.83
C LEU A 79 -0.90 -7.26 -2.10
N LEU A 80 -0.58 -6.04 -2.54
CA LEU A 80 0.51 -5.78 -3.47
C LEU A 80 1.63 -5.07 -2.71
N VAL A 81 2.81 -5.69 -2.61
CA VAL A 81 3.96 -5.15 -1.87
C VAL A 81 5.18 -5.05 -2.77
N GLU A 82 5.92 -3.94 -2.66
CA GLU A 82 7.21 -3.76 -3.33
C GLU A 82 8.21 -3.02 -2.42
N VAL A 83 9.49 -3.30 -2.65
CA VAL A 83 10.61 -2.50 -2.13
C VAL A 83 11.13 -1.63 -3.26
N ILE A 84 11.16 -0.31 -3.05
CA ILE A 84 11.54 0.70 -4.05
C ILE A 84 12.68 1.58 -3.58
#